data_AF-A0A3S1FWM2-F1
#
_entry.id   AF-A0A3S1FWM2-F1
#
_cell.length_a   1.000
_cell.length_b   1.000
_cell.length_c   1.000
_cell.angle_alpha   90.00
_cell.angle_beta   90.00
_cell.angle_gamma   90.00
#
_symmetry.space_group_name_H-M   'P 1'
#
loop_
_entity.id
_entity.type
_entity.pdbx_description
1 polymer ?
#
loop_
_entity_poly.entity_id
_entity_poly.type
_entity_poly.pdbx_seq_one_letter_code
_entity_poly.pdbx_strand_id
1 'polypeptide(L)'
;GWGLPVAAETYDGFLNDINGHHVSADHVAAALDSATGGAIEEGSVGGGTGMITFGFKAGSGTASRIVEWQDKRYALGVFVQANFGKRHNFTVRGRRIGLELVEPAIREATARAEKGSIIAVVATDAPFLPHQMKRLARRVPLGIAMPGGYGYHSSGDIFLAFSTANP
;
A
#
# COMPACT_ATOMS: atom_id res chain seq x y z
N GLY A 1 9.47 18.64 23.11
CA GLY A 1 8.18 17.93 22.99
C GLY A 1 8.45 16.47 22.72
N TRP A 2 7.50 15.58 23.01
CA TRP A 2 7.61 14.16 22.69
C TRP A 2 7.11 13.94 21.27
N GLY A 3 7.92 13.29 20.42
CA GLY A 3 7.52 12.87 19.08
C GLY A 3 7.16 11.39 19.09
N LEU A 4 5.97 11.04 18.61
CA LEU A 4 5.55 9.65 18.39
C LEU A 4 5.34 9.45 16.88
N PRO A 5 6.44 9.29 16.10
CA PRO A 5 6.34 9.16 14.65
C PRO A 5 5.59 7.88 14.28
N VAL A 6 4.76 7.98 13.24
CA VAL A 6 4.10 6.82 12.65
C VAL A 6 4.93 6.36 11.46
N ALA A 7 5.45 5.15 11.53
CA ALA A 7 6.18 4.49 10.46
C ALA A 7 5.62 3.09 10.25
N ALA A 8 5.67 2.63 9.00
CA ALA A 8 5.22 1.30 8.59
C ALA A 8 6.15 0.79 7.48
N GLU A 9 6.12 -0.52 7.21
CA GLU A 9 7.05 -1.15 6.28
C GLU A 9 6.38 -2.23 5.44
N THR A 10 7.04 -2.54 4.33
CA THR A 10 6.91 -3.83 3.65
C THR A 10 8.32 -4.32 3.30
N TYR A 11 8.49 -5.63 3.15
CA TYR A 11 9.81 -6.25 2.95
C TYR A 11 10.28 -6.24 1.47
N ASP A 12 11.37 -5.53 1.16
CA ASP A 12 11.96 -5.45 -0.19
C ASP A 12 13.24 -6.29 -0.41
N GLY A 13 13.61 -7.15 0.54
CA GLY A 13 14.91 -7.84 0.54
C GLY A 13 15.19 -8.79 -0.63
N PHE A 14 14.24 -8.98 -1.56
CA PHE A 14 14.49 -9.68 -2.82
C PHE A 14 15.18 -8.77 -3.86
N LEU A 15 14.80 -7.49 -3.93
CA LEU A 15 15.37 -6.50 -4.87
C LEU A 15 16.33 -5.52 -4.21
N ASN A 16 16.36 -5.48 -2.88
CA ASN A 16 17.13 -4.52 -2.10
C ASN A 16 18.04 -5.24 -1.09
N ASP A 17 19.18 -4.63 -0.80
CA ASP A 17 20.00 -5.00 0.37
C ASP A 17 19.38 -4.42 1.65
N ILE A 18 18.36 -5.10 2.16
CA ILE A 18 17.54 -4.61 3.27
C ILE A 18 18.31 -4.42 4.58
N ASN A 19 19.44 -5.13 4.76
CA ASN A 19 20.25 -5.05 5.97
C ASN A 19 21.44 -4.08 5.84
N GLY A 20 21.62 -3.45 4.67
CA GLY A 20 22.76 -2.56 4.40
C GLY A 20 22.61 -1.13 4.94
N HIS A 21 21.47 -0.80 5.55
CA HIS A 21 21.19 0.52 6.14
C HIS A 21 21.33 1.69 5.12
N HIS A 22 20.85 1.49 3.89
CA HIS A 22 20.99 2.46 2.78
C HIS A 22 20.03 3.66 2.85
N VAL A 23 18.98 3.59 3.67
CA VAL A 23 18.06 4.72 3.89
C VAL A 23 18.63 5.61 5.01
N SER A 24 18.96 6.87 4.68
CA SER A 24 19.52 7.84 5.60
C SER A 24 18.47 8.85 6.11
N ALA A 25 18.84 9.64 7.12
CA ALA A 25 18.03 10.76 7.57
C ALA A 25 17.80 11.82 6.48
N ASP A 26 18.79 12.04 5.60
CA ASP A 26 18.68 12.98 4.48
C ASP A 26 17.62 12.54 3.47
N HIS A 27 17.50 11.23 3.21
CA HIS A 27 16.42 10.70 2.37
C HIS A 27 15.04 10.97 2.99
N VAL A 28 14.92 10.81 4.32
CA VAL A 28 13.67 11.09 5.04
C VAL A 28 13.35 12.58 5.02
N ALA A 29 14.32 13.44 5.29
CA ALA A 29 14.15 14.90 5.25
C ALA A 29 13.74 15.37 3.85
N ALA A 30 14.42 14.90 2.80
CA ALA A 30 14.07 15.23 1.42
C ALA A 30 12.64 14.79 1.04
N ALA A 31 12.20 13.62 1.51
CA ALA A 31 10.83 13.15 1.29
C ALA A 31 9.79 14.01 2.02
N LEU A 32 10.10 14.49 3.23
CA LEU A 32 9.22 15.40 3.97
C LEU A 32 9.15 16.79 3.31
N ASP A 33 10.30 17.35 2.92
CA ASP A 33 10.41 18.70 2.37
C ASP A 33 9.84 18.81 0.96
N SER A 34 9.85 17.73 0.18
CA SER A 34 9.28 17.68 -1.18
C SER A 34 7.81 17.26 -1.23
N ALA A 35 7.18 16.94 -0.09
CA ALA A 35 5.80 16.49 -0.04
C ALA A 35 4.86 17.58 -0.58
N THR A 36 4.08 17.22 -1.61
CA THR A 36 3.13 18.13 -2.26
C THR A 36 1.83 17.42 -2.59
N GLY A 37 0.76 18.20 -2.77
CA GLY A 37 -0.50 17.69 -3.31
C GLY A 37 -0.46 17.50 -4.83
N GLY A 38 -1.60 17.14 -5.42
CA GLY A 38 -1.72 16.93 -6.86
C GLY A 38 -1.56 15.47 -7.27
N ALA A 39 -1.05 15.22 -8.48
CA ALA A 39 -0.82 13.87 -8.97
C ALA A 39 0.31 13.20 -8.16
N ILE A 40 0.06 11.97 -7.70
CA ILE A 40 1.00 11.18 -6.91
C ILE A 40 1.69 10.20 -7.85
N GLU A 41 3.02 10.12 -7.79
CA GLU A 41 3.77 9.15 -8.56
C GLU A 41 3.54 7.72 -8.03
N GLU A 42 3.40 6.75 -8.94
CA GLU A 42 3.06 5.35 -8.64
C GLU A 42 4.10 4.38 -9.19
N GLY A 43 4.09 3.15 -8.69
CA GLY A 43 5.01 2.09 -9.08
C GLY A 43 6.26 2.06 -8.21
N SER A 44 7.44 2.10 -8.83
CA SER A 44 8.72 1.81 -8.16
C SER A 44 9.34 3.07 -7.54
N VAL A 45 8.61 3.71 -6.64
CA VAL A 45 8.97 5.02 -6.08
C VAL A 45 8.84 5.03 -4.56
N GLY A 46 9.63 5.87 -3.89
CA GLY A 46 9.67 5.97 -2.44
C GLY A 46 9.87 4.61 -1.75
N GLY A 47 9.09 4.32 -0.72
CA GLY A 47 9.12 3.00 -0.05
C GLY A 47 8.63 1.84 -0.94
N GLY A 48 7.95 2.11 -2.05
CA GLY A 48 7.51 1.09 -3.02
C GLY A 48 8.61 0.58 -3.97
N THR A 49 9.80 1.20 -3.96
CA THR A 49 10.87 0.99 -4.95
C THR A 49 11.21 -0.49 -5.15
N GLY A 50 11.46 -1.25 -4.08
CA GLY A 50 11.86 -2.65 -4.15
C GLY A 50 10.73 -3.69 -4.10
N MET A 51 9.46 -3.27 -4.21
CA MET A 51 8.33 -4.14 -3.90
C MET A 51 7.81 -4.96 -5.09
N ILE A 52 7.22 -6.12 -4.77
CA ILE A 52 6.70 -7.13 -5.70
C ILE A 52 5.30 -7.57 -5.25
N THR A 53 4.33 -7.55 -6.17
CA THR A 53 2.96 -8.01 -5.89
C THR A 53 2.49 -8.95 -6.99
N PHE A 54 1.89 -10.08 -6.61
CA PHE A 54 1.46 -11.14 -7.53
C PHE A 54 2.54 -11.62 -8.53
N GLY A 55 3.80 -11.55 -8.12
CA GLY A 55 4.94 -11.91 -8.98
C GLY A 55 5.25 -10.90 -10.08
N PHE A 56 4.70 -9.69 -10.05
CA PHE A 56 5.06 -8.58 -10.93
C PHE A 56 5.70 -7.45 -10.12
N LYS A 57 6.37 -6.53 -10.82
CA LYS A 57 6.83 -5.30 -10.18
C LYS A 57 5.62 -4.53 -9.63
N ALA A 58 5.78 -4.02 -8.41
CA ALA A 58 4.75 -3.28 -7.70
C ALA A 58 5.36 -2.07 -6.99
N GLY A 59 4.76 -1.65 -5.87
CA GLY A 59 5.23 -0.53 -5.06
C GLY A 59 4.09 0.38 -4.65
N SER A 60 4.27 1.67 -4.87
CA SER A 60 3.30 2.70 -4.50
C SER A 60 2.11 2.69 -5.45
N GLY A 61 0.91 2.82 -4.91
CA GLY A 61 -0.31 2.97 -5.70
C GLY A 61 -1.33 3.82 -4.99
N THR A 62 -2.19 4.50 -5.72
CA THR A 62 -3.24 5.35 -5.17
C THR A 62 -4.53 5.26 -5.97
N ALA A 63 -5.64 5.51 -5.28
CA ALA A 63 -6.93 5.70 -5.91
C ALA A 63 -7.80 6.57 -5.01
N SER A 64 -8.76 7.27 -5.61
CA SER A 64 -9.75 8.04 -4.87
C SER A 64 -11.16 7.83 -5.40
N ARG A 65 -12.15 8.14 -4.56
CA ARG A 65 -13.57 8.19 -4.92
C ARG A 65 -14.21 9.41 -4.28
N ILE A 66 -15.17 10.00 -4.99
CA ILE A 66 -16.12 10.94 -4.41
C ILE A 66 -17.37 10.13 -3.99
N VAL A 67 -17.79 10.30 -2.75
CA VAL A 67 -18.96 9.64 -2.17
C VAL A 67 -20.00 10.70 -1.85
N GLU A 68 -21.22 10.51 -2.33
CA GLU A 68 -22.36 11.39 -2.04
C GLU A 68 -23.16 10.84 -0.86
N TRP A 69 -23.45 11.69 0.12
CA TRP A 69 -24.26 11.34 1.29
C TRP A 69 -24.99 12.58 1.82
N GLN A 70 -26.32 12.51 1.94
CA GLN A 70 -27.17 13.60 2.43
C GLN A 70 -26.85 14.94 1.77
N ASP A 71 -26.86 14.97 0.44
CA ASP A 71 -26.58 16.14 -0.41
C ASP A 71 -25.18 16.75 -0.25
N LYS A 72 -24.26 16.05 0.41
CA LYS A 72 -22.84 16.42 0.53
C LYS A 72 -21.96 15.45 -0.23
N ARG A 73 -20.81 15.96 -0.69
CA ARG A 73 -19.74 15.18 -1.33
C ARG A 73 -18.56 15.07 -0.38
N TYR A 74 -18.05 13.86 -0.24
CA TYR A 74 -16.85 13.57 0.53
C TYR A 74 -15.82 12.88 -0.37
N ALA A 75 -14.56 13.28 -0.28
CA ALA A 75 -13.44 12.58 -0.88
C ALA A 75 -12.98 11.44 0.02
N LEU A 76 -12.71 10.29 -0.60
CA LEU A 76 -12.01 9.15 0.00
C LEU A 76 -10.79 8.86 -0.86
N GLY A 77 -9.60 9.06 -0.32
CA GLY A 77 -8.33 8.70 -0.94
C GLY A 77 -7.72 7.48 -0.26
N VAL A 78 -7.06 6.63 -1.04
CA VAL A 78 -6.28 5.51 -0.53
C VAL A 78 -4.90 5.55 -1.19
N PHE A 79 -3.86 5.41 -0.40
CA PHE A 79 -2.50 5.13 -0.85
C PHE A 79 -2.08 3.76 -0.32
N VAL A 80 -1.38 2.98 -1.13
CA VAL A 80 -0.86 1.67 -0.75
C VAL A 80 0.62 1.54 -1.08
N GLN A 81 1.34 0.80 -0.25
CA GLN A 81 2.63 0.20 -0.59
C GLN A 81 2.41 -1.30 -0.70
N ALA A 82 2.35 -1.81 -1.94
CA ALA A 82 1.92 -3.17 -2.23
C ALA A 82 3.11 -4.11 -2.44
N ASN A 83 3.22 -5.12 -1.58
CA ASN A 83 4.23 -6.17 -1.64
C ASN A 83 3.66 -7.56 -1.29
N PHE A 84 2.55 -7.99 -1.92
CA PHE A 84 1.80 -9.16 -1.43
C PHE A 84 1.31 -10.07 -2.55
N GLY A 85 0.75 -11.21 -2.15
CA GLY A 85 -0.02 -12.09 -3.03
C GLY A 85 0.81 -12.97 -3.96
N LYS A 86 0.20 -14.08 -4.40
CA LYS A 86 0.80 -15.05 -5.31
C LYS A 86 0.23 -14.88 -6.72
N ARG A 87 1.08 -15.04 -7.74
CA ARG A 87 0.73 -14.85 -9.16
C ARG A 87 -0.59 -15.52 -9.53
N HIS A 88 -0.77 -16.78 -9.15
CA HIS A 88 -1.96 -17.55 -9.49
C HIS A 88 -3.26 -17.00 -8.90
N ASN A 89 -3.25 -16.10 -7.91
CA ASN A 89 -4.49 -15.48 -7.39
C ASN A 89 -4.85 -14.18 -8.11
N PHE A 90 -3.94 -13.64 -8.92
CA PHE A 90 -4.07 -12.30 -9.45
C PHE A 90 -5.36 -12.14 -10.23
N THR A 91 -6.19 -11.21 -9.76
CA THR A 91 -7.53 -10.95 -10.27
C THR A 91 -7.63 -9.49 -10.69
N VAL A 92 -8.16 -9.26 -11.88
CA VAL A 92 -8.43 -7.91 -12.40
C VAL A 92 -9.86 -7.84 -12.85
N ARG A 93 -10.62 -6.90 -12.28
CA ARG A 93 -12.07 -6.72 -12.55
C ARG A 93 -12.86 -8.04 -12.44
N GLY A 94 -12.54 -8.84 -11.43
CA GLY A 94 -13.20 -10.12 -11.15
C GLY A 94 -12.72 -11.30 -12.00
N ARG A 95 -11.83 -11.11 -12.98
CA ARG A 95 -11.23 -12.20 -13.75
C ARG A 95 -9.88 -12.61 -13.16
N ARG A 96 -9.74 -13.89 -12.83
CA ARG A 96 -8.50 -14.50 -12.33
C ARG A 96 -7.50 -14.71 -13.48
N ILE A 97 -6.79 -13.66 -13.84
CA ILE A 97 -5.85 -13.65 -14.98
C ILE A 97 -4.46 -14.21 -14.65
N GLY A 98 -4.16 -14.40 -13.37
CA GLY A 98 -2.85 -14.86 -12.92
C GLY A 98 -2.40 -16.23 -13.46
N LEU A 99 -3.33 -17.08 -13.88
CA LEU A 99 -3.05 -18.37 -14.50
C LEU A 99 -2.69 -18.24 -15.99
N GLU A 100 -3.20 -17.21 -16.66
CA GLU A 100 -2.95 -16.93 -18.08
C GLU A 100 -1.67 -16.10 -18.26
N LEU A 101 -1.37 -15.23 -17.29
CA LEU A 101 -0.19 -14.38 -17.28
C LEU A 101 0.97 -15.06 -16.58
N VAL A 102 1.63 -15.99 -17.25
CA VAL A 102 2.85 -16.65 -16.73
C VAL A 102 4.11 -15.79 -16.93
N GLU A 103 4.15 -15.00 -18.01
CA GLU A 103 5.27 -14.10 -18.33
C GLU A 103 4.95 -12.61 -18.04
N PRO A 104 5.96 -11.78 -17.73
CA PRO A 104 7.34 -12.19 -17.42
C PRO A 104 7.40 -12.98 -16.11
N ALA A 105 8.21 -14.05 -16.10
CA ALA A 105 8.56 -14.77 -14.89
C ALA A 105 9.62 -14.00 -14.08
N ILE A 106 9.55 -14.11 -12.74
CA ILE A 106 10.61 -13.57 -11.88
C ILE A 106 11.88 -14.40 -12.11
N ARG A 107 13.00 -13.72 -12.30
CA ARG A 107 14.31 -14.36 -12.35
C ARG A 107 14.83 -14.57 -10.94
N GLU A 108 14.91 -15.82 -10.51
CA GLU A 108 15.34 -16.20 -9.16
C GLU A 108 16.87 -16.31 -9.06
N ALA A 109 17.56 -15.18 -9.26
CA ALA A 109 19.01 -15.08 -9.00
C ALA A 109 19.33 -14.81 -7.51
N THR A 110 18.32 -14.37 -6.75
CA THR A 110 18.37 -14.11 -5.32
C THR A 110 17.41 -15.07 -4.62
N ALA A 111 17.81 -15.64 -3.48
CA ALA A 111 16.91 -16.46 -2.68
C ALA A 111 15.69 -15.65 -2.24
N ARG A 112 14.49 -16.16 -2.55
CA ARG A 112 13.25 -15.47 -2.22
C ARG A 112 12.76 -15.88 -0.85
N ALA A 113 12.77 -14.95 0.10
CA ALA A 113 11.99 -15.12 1.32
C ALA A 113 10.49 -15.04 0.96
N GLU A 114 9.66 -15.99 1.38
CA GLU A 114 8.20 -15.87 1.29
C GLU A 114 7.70 -14.85 2.32
N LYS A 115 8.02 -13.57 2.14
CA LYS A 115 7.51 -12.45 2.93
C LYS A 115 6.65 -11.57 2.03
N GLY A 116 5.37 -11.46 2.37
CA GLY A 116 4.47 -10.46 1.80
C GLY A 116 4.26 -9.34 2.79
N SER A 117 3.71 -8.21 2.36
CA SER A 117 3.08 -7.20 3.21
C SER A 117 2.29 -6.23 2.34
N ILE A 118 1.33 -5.53 2.91
CA ILE A 118 0.73 -4.35 2.31
C ILE A 118 0.37 -3.35 3.39
N ILE A 119 0.85 -2.12 3.21
CA ILE A 119 0.43 -0.97 4.00
C ILE A 119 -0.59 -0.20 3.17
N ALA A 120 -1.73 0.13 3.79
CA ALA A 120 -2.69 1.05 3.19
C ALA A 120 -2.99 2.22 4.14
N VAL A 121 -3.01 3.42 3.59
CA VAL A 121 -3.40 4.65 4.26
C VAL A 121 -4.66 5.18 3.60
N VAL A 122 -5.71 5.37 4.40
CA VAL A 122 -7.00 5.90 3.94
C VAL A 122 -7.17 7.31 4.49
N ALA A 123 -7.46 8.26 3.61
CA ALA A 123 -7.74 9.64 3.97
C ALA A 123 -9.16 10.01 3.53
N THR A 124 -9.87 10.80 4.33
CA THR A 124 -11.18 11.34 3.94
C THR A 124 -11.44 12.70 4.56
N ASP A 125 -12.20 13.55 3.87
CA ASP A 125 -12.74 14.81 4.39
C ASP A 125 -14.10 14.63 5.09
N ALA A 126 -14.60 13.39 5.23
CA ALA A 126 -15.78 13.10 6.03
C ALA A 126 -15.46 13.30 7.53
N PRO A 127 -16.34 13.96 8.32
CA PRO A 127 -16.11 14.29 9.72
C PRO A 127 -16.32 13.08 10.65
N PHE A 128 -15.58 12.01 10.41
CA PHE A 128 -15.64 10.78 11.19
C PHE A 128 -14.86 10.89 12.50
N LEU A 129 -15.42 10.29 13.54
CA LEU A 129 -14.77 10.08 14.83
C LEU A 129 -13.81 8.87 14.78
N PRO A 130 -12.84 8.75 15.72
CA PRO A 130 -11.83 7.68 15.69
C PRO A 130 -12.41 6.25 15.57
N HIS A 131 -13.53 5.97 16.25
CA HIS A 131 -14.17 4.65 16.17
C HIS A 131 -14.84 4.38 14.81
N GLN A 132 -15.28 5.42 14.10
CA GLN A 132 -15.79 5.33 12.73
C GLN A 132 -14.64 5.13 11.74
N MET A 133 -13.51 5.80 11.95
CA MET A 133 -12.29 5.57 11.17
C MET A 133 -11.79 4.12 11.30
N LYS A 134 -11.89 3.52 12.49
CA LYS A 134 -11.61 2.10 12.68
C LYS A 134 -12.53 1.19 11.85
N ARG A 135 -13.79 1.59 11.63
CA ARG A 135 -14.71 0.86 10.73
C ARG A 135 -14.29 1.01 9.27
N LEU A 136 -13.80 2.19 8.87
CA LEU A 136 -13.30 2.43 7.52
C LEU A 136 -12.03 1.62 7.24
N ALA A 137 -11.06 1.62 8.16
CA ALA A 137 -9.85 0.80 8.05
C ALA A 137 -10.18 -0.70 7.90
N ARG A 138 -11.21 -1.19 8.59
CA ARG A 138 -11.72 -2.58 8.45
C ARG A 138 -12.34 -2.90 7.10
N ARG A 139 -12.54 -1.94 6.20
CA ARG A 139 -12.98 -2.18 4.81
C ARG A 139 -11.83 -2.42 3.85
N VAL A 140 -10.62 -1.98 4.19
CA VAL A 140 -9.43 -2.17 3.36
C VAL A 140 -9.16 -3.64 3.00
N PRO A 141 -9.27 -4.63 3.93
CA PRO A 141 -9.10 -6.04 3.58
C PRO A 141 -10.02 -6.50 2.45
N LEU A 142 -11.25 -5.99 2.38
CA LEU A 142 -12.21 -6.35 1.33
C LEU A 142 -11.70 -5.88 -0.04
N GLY A 143 -11.13 -4.67 -0.10
CA GLY A 143 -10.52 -4.14 -1.32
C GLY A 143 -9.28 -4.93 -1.76
N ILE A 144 -8.46 -5.37 -0.80
CA ILE A 144 -7.25 -6.18 -1.05
C ILE A 144 -7.60 -7.62 -1.46
N ALA A 145 -8.73 -8.15 -1.00
CA ALA A 145 -9.21 -9.46 -1.43
C ALA A 145 -9.64 -9.47 -2.91
N MET A 146 -10.17 -8.36 -3.43
CA MET A 146 -10.62 -8.25 -4.83
C MET A 146 -9.54 -8.59 -5.88
N PRO A 147 -8.28 -8.15 -5.77
CA PRO A 147 -7.21 -8.56 -6.66
C PRO A 147 -6.58 -9.92 -6.32
N GLY A 148 -7.04 -10.62 -5.27
CA GLY A 148 -6.55 -11.95 -4.89
C GLY A 148 -5.64 -11.98 -3.65
N GLY A 149 -5.72 -10.97 -2.78
CA GLY A 149 -5.06 -11.00 -1.47
C GLY A 149 -5.79 -11.90 -0.47
N TYR A 150 -5.04 -12.73 0.27
CA TYR A 150 -5.59 -13.67 1.25
C TYR A 150 -5.09 -13.47 2.68
N GLY A 151 -4.28 -12.43 2.95
CA GLY A 151 -3.69 -12.24 4.28
C GLY A 151 -2.83 -13.43 4.70
N TYR A 152 -1.83 -13.76 3.89
CA TYR A 152 -0.95 -14.91 4.14
C TYR A 152 -0.24 -14.77 5.49
N HIS A 153 0.12 -15.91 6.11
CA HIS A 153 0.75 -15.91 7.44
C HIS A 153 2.00 -15.04 7.53
N SER A 154 2.82 -15.02 6.48
CA SER A 154 4.02 -14.19 6.38
C SER A 154 3.77 -12.78 5.81
N SER A 155 2.50 -12.35 5.73
CA SER A 155 2.08 -11.08 5.16
C SER A 155 1.73 -10.05 6.25
N GLY A 156 2.52 -8.99 6.37
CA GLY A 156 2.22 -7.85 7.24
C GLY A 156 1.18 -6.94 6.61
N ASP A 157 -0.11 -7.25 6.79
CA ASP A 157 -1.22 -6.50 6.21
C ASP A 157 -1.77 -5.49 7.23
N ILE A 158 -1.37 -4.22 7.13
CA ILE A 158 -1.66 -3.18 8.14
C ILE A 158 -2.31 -1.95 7.49
N PHE A 159 -3.38 -1.45 8.12
CA PHE A 159 -4.19 -0.37 7.56
C PHE A 159 -4.38 0.77 8.55
N LEU A 160 -4.11 1.99 8.09
CA LEU A 160 -4.34 3.23 8.82
C LEU A 160 -5.42 4.03 8.12
N ALA A 161 -6.28 4.71 8.88
CA ALA A 161 -7.27 5.61 8.33
C ALA A 161 -7.36 6.88 9.17
N PHE A 162 -7.38 8.06 8.53
CA PHE A 162 -7.56 9.35 9.19
C PHE A 162 -8.59 10.23 8.46
N SER A 163 -9.12 11.22 9.17
CA SER A 163 -10.00 12.26 8.63
C SER A 163 -9.27 13.61 8.64
N THR A 164 -9.47 14.43 7.61
CA THR A 164 -8.96 15.81 7.53
C THR A 164 -9.96 16.86 8.02
N ALA A 165 -11.19 16.46 8.34
CA ALA A 165 -12.23 17.39 8.80
C ALA A 165 -12.16 17.72 10.30
N ASN A 166 -11.50 16.88 11.09
CA ASN A 166 -11.35 17.04 12.53
C ASN A 166 -9.85 17.10 12.87
N PRO A 167 -9.26 18.31 12.99
CA PRO A 167 -7.84 18.49 13.34
C PRO A 167 -7.53 18.11 14.80
#